data_AF-A0A3N9YL82-F1
#
_entry.id   AF-A0A3N9YL82-F1
#
_cell.length_a   1.000
_cell.length_b   1.000
_cell.length_c   1.000
_cell.angle_alpha   90.00
_cell.angle_beta   90.00
_cell.angle_gamma   90.00
#
_symmetry.space_group_name_H-M   'P 1'
#
loop_
_entity.id
_entity.type
_entity.pdbx_description
1 polymer ?
#
loop_
_entity_poly.entity_id
_entity_poly.type
_entity_poly.pdbx_seq_one_letter_code
_entity_poly.pdbx_strand_id
1 'polypeptide(L)'
;ILLDPSLLAGLVESRRWRRIGRVRSRRFRPGPGWWALLQADVRRLRRHPSAVLIWAALIGVQYAAALALPGLAGAAQVVFAYLAANRLTGGLRSVSRSPGLRRALGGSDNLLRGIHVVVPAVGAGVWWLLTVPTVDPGPAWLAPTLALGVVAAAFRAGTRPPIDYGGATVNTPFGMIPVDLMRQGSRGPALLAVLVLVQLFLG
;
A
#
# COMPACT_ATOMS: atom_id res chain seq x y z
N ILE A 1 6.31 8.99 -26.91
CA ILE A 1 5.65 9.61 -25.74
C ILE A 1 5.36 8.48 -24.74
N LEU A 2 6.25 8.26 -23.75
CA LEU A 2 5.96 7.34 -22.64
C LEU A 2 4.92 8.03 -21.75
N LEU A 3 3.71 7.48 -21.66
CA LEU A 3 2.73 7.94 -20.69
C LEU A 3 3.27 7.66 -19.27
N ASP A 4 3.23 8.67 -18.41
CA ASP A 4 3.66 8.55 -17.02
C ASP A 4 2.91 7.40 -16.30
N PRO A 5 3.59 6.53 -15.52
CA PRO A 5 2.97 5.50 -14.69
C PRO A 5 1.77 5.96 -13.86
N SER A 6 1.76 7.19 -13.36
CA SER A 6 0.64 7.72 -12.57
C SER A 6 -0.60 8.00 -13.41
N LEU A 7 -0.40 8.56 -14.61
CA LEU A 7 -1.44 8.76 -15.63
C LEU A 7 -1.93 7.42 -16.19
N LEU A 8 -1.03 6.47 -16.44
CA LEU A 8 -1.38 5.10 -16.85
C LEU A 8 -2.21 4.40 -15.78
N ALA A 9 -1.84 4.50 -14.50
CA ALA A 9 -2.60 3.92 -13.41
C ALA A 9 -4.02 4.53 -13.33
N GLY A 10 -4.14 5.86 -13.48
CA GLY A 10 -5.44 6.54 -13.53
C GLY A 10 -6.29 6.13 -14.74
N LEU A 11 -5.69 5.99 -15.91
CA LEU A 11 -6.36 5.53 -17.14
C LEU A 11 -6.84 4.09 -17.01
N VAL A 12 -5.98 3.18 -16.54
CA VAL A 12 -6.32 1.78 -16.28
C VAL A 12 -7.46 1.70 -15.27
N GLU A 13 -7.41 2.46 -14.18
CA GLU A 13 -8.48 2.47 -13.18
C GLU A 13 -9.78 3.01 -13.79
N SER A 14 -9.76 4.12 -14.54
CA SER A 14 -10.96 4.67 -15.18
C SER A 14 -11.58 3.73 -16.23
N ARG A 15 -10.75 3.09 -17.07
CA ARG A 15 -11.21 2.13 -18.08
C ARG A 15 -11.80 0.89 -17.41
N ARG A 16 -11.23 0.48 -16.27
CA ARG A 16 -11.71 -0.67 -15.51
C ARG A 16 -13.05 -0.40 -14.85
N TRP A 17 -13.24 0.75 -14.24
CA TRP A 17 -14.54 1.15 -13.70
C TRP A 17 -15.60 1.29 -14.79
N ARG A 18 -15.22 1.81 -15.96
CA ARG A 18 -16.10 1.82 -17.15
C ARG A 18 -16.47 0.42 -17.64
N ARG A 19 -15.54 -0.56 -17.61
CA ARG A 19 -15.81 -1.97 -17.94
C ARG A 19 -16.73 -2.68 -16.96
N ILE A 20 -16.61 -2.39 -15.66
CA ILE A 20 -17.52 -2.95 -14.64
C ILE A 20 -18.95 -2.44 -14.85
N GLY A 21 -19.11 -1.23 -15.42
CA GLY A 21 -20.41 -0.66 -15.76
C GLY A 21 -21.25 -0.38 -14.52
N ARG A 22 -22.41 -1.04 -14.41
CA ARG A 22 -23.34 -0.86 -13.29
C ARG A 22 -23.12 -1.93 -12.22
N VAL A 23 -22.79 -1.50 -11.01
CA VAL A 23 -22.81 -2.36 -9.81
C VAL A 23 -24.12 -2.18 -9.04
N ARG A 24 -24.72 -3.29 -8.60
CA ARG A 24 -25.88 -3.24 -7.72
C ARG A 24 -25.50 -2.57 -6.40
N SER A 25 -26.10 -1.42 -6.13
CA SER A 25 -25.98 -0.74 -4.84
C SER A 25 -26.71 -1.57 -3.79
N ARG A 26 -26.04 -1.81 -2.66
CA ARG A 26 -26.64 -2.43 -1.47
C ARG A 26 -26.51 -1.43 -0.33
N ARG A 27 -27.54 -1.32 0.52
CA ARG A 27 -27.48 -0.50 1.72
C ARG A 27 -26.30 -0.93 2.60
N PHE A 28 -25.63 0.02 3.24
CA PHE A 28 -24.66 -0.30 4.28
C PHE A 28 -25.40 -0.92 5.48
N ARG A 29 -24.71 -1.81 6.19
CA ARG A 29 -25.23 -2.29 7.48
C ARG A 29 -25.27 -1.10 8.45
N PRO A 30 -26.31 -1.01 9.31
CA PRO A 30 -26.44 0.07 10.28
C PRO A 30 -25.23 0.12 11.21
N GLY A 31 -24.90 1.32 11.69
CA GLY A 31 -23.76 1.56 12.56
C GLY A 31 -23.24 3.01 12.45
N PRO A 32 -22.15 3.32 13.16
CA PRO A 32 -21.55 4.66 13.17
C PRO A 32 -20.96 5.02 11.79
N GLY A 33 -20.74 6.32 11.52
CA GLY A 33 -20.28 6.78 10.21
C GLY A 33 -18.98 6.14 9.72
N TRP A 34 -18.03 5.88 10.63
CA TRP A 34 -16.77 5.20 10.30
C TRP A 34 -16.99 3.76 9.80
N TRP A 35 -18.05 3.10 10.27
CA TRP A 35 -18.38 1.74 9.86
C TRP A 35 -18.85 1.67 8.41
N ALA A 36 -19.56 2.69 7.93
CA ALA A 36 -19.97 2.78 6.53
C ALA A 36 -18.76 2.93 5.59
N LEU A 37 -17.76 3.72 6.00
CA LEU A 37 -16.52 3.92 5.25
C LEU A 37 -15.68 2.64 5.18
N LEU A 38 -15.55 1.92 6.29
CA LEU A 38 -14.85 0.63 6.31
C LEU A 38 -15.59 -0.42 5.46
N GLN A 39 -16.92 -0.47 5.54
CA GLN A 39 -17.72 -1.33 4.66
C GLN A 39 -17.53 -0.98 3.17
N ALA A 40 -17.36 0.31 2.84
CA ALA A 40 -17.09 0.75 1.47
C ALA A 40 -15.75 0.21 0.97
N ASP A 41 -14.69 0.23 1.78
CA ASP A 41 -13.39 -0.34 1.43
C ASP A 41 -13.45 -1.84 1.22
N VAL A 42 -14.11 -2.57 2.12
CA VAL A 42 -14.26 -4.04 1.99
C VAL A 42 -15.05 -4.37 0.72
N ARG A 43 -16.12 -3.62 0.42
CA ARG A 43 -16.89 -3.80 -0.82
C ARG A 43 -16.07 -3.46 -2.06
N ARG A 44 -15.21 -2.43 -1.99
CA ARG A 44 -14.27 -2.08 -3.07
C ARG A 44 -13.34 -3.25 -3.34
N LEU A 45 -12.82 -3.89 -2.30
CA LEU A 45 -11.94 -5.04 -2.41
C LEU A 45 -12.65 -6.25 -3.03
N ARG A 46 -13.90 -6.51 -2.64
CA ARG A 46 -14.73 -7.57 -3.25
C ARG A 46 -15.06 -7.32 -4.72
N ARG A 47 -15.25 -6.05 -5.12
CA ARG A 47 -15.49 -5.67 -6.52
C ARG A 47 -14.19 -5.67 -7.35
N HIS A 48 -13.03 -5.67 -6.69
CA HIS A 48 -11.71 -5.72 -7.31
C HIS A 48 -10.87 -6.86 -6.73
N PRO A 49 -11.23 -8.12 -7.03
CA PRO A 49 -10.56 -9.28 -6.45
C PRO A 49 -9.09 -9.33 -6.83
N SER A 50 -8.64 -8.68 -7.91
CA SER A 50 -7.22 -8.68 -8.30
C SER A 50 -6.28 -8.22 -7.19
N ALA A 51 -6.68 -7.27 -6.34
CA ALA A 51 -5.84 -6.86 -5.22
C ALA A 51 -5.67 -8.01 -4.21
N VAL A 52 -6.75 -8.75 -3.91
CA VAL A 52 -6.74 -9.93 -3.05
C VAL A 52 -6.00 -11.10 -3.70
N LEU A 53 -6.21 -11.33 -5.00
CA LEU A 53 -5.55 -12.40 -5.74
C LEU A 53 -4.04 -12.18 -5.82
N ILE A 54 -3.59 -10.95 -6.09
CA ILE A 54 -2.16 -10.61 -6.06
C ILE A 54 -1.62 -10.74 -4.62
N TRP A 55 -2.36 -10.26 -3.63
CA TRP A 55 -1.99 -10.41 -2.22
C TRP A 55 -1.82 -11.88 -1.84
N ALA A 56 -2.74 -12.76 -2.25
CA ALA A 56 -2.68 -14.19 -1.98
C ALA A 56 -1.56 -14.87 -2.78
N ALA A 57 -1.37 -14.50 -4.05
CA ALA A 57 -0.29 -15.03 -4.88
C ALA A 57 1.09 -14.68 -4.30
N LEU A 58 1.25 -13.49 -3.71
CA LEU A 58 2.49 -13.07 -3.05
C LEU A 58 2.84 -13.98 -1.86
N ILE A 59 1.87 -14.61 -1.18
CA ILE A 59 2.16 -15.61 -0.14
C ILE A 59 2.88 -16.80 -0.77
N GLY A 60 2.37 -17.32 -1.88
CA GLY A 60 3.05 -18.41 -2.61
C GLY A 60 4.47 -18.02 -3.06
N VAL A 61 4.64 -16.78 -3.52
CA VAL A 61 5.96 -16.24 -3.89
C VAL A 61 6.89 -16.17 -2.68
N GLN A 62 6.40 -15.78 -1.49
CA GLN A 62 7.19 -15.77 -0.26
C GLN A 62 7.67 -17.19 0.12
N TYR A 63 6.79 -18.19 0.05
CA TYR A 63 7.19 -19.58 0.31
C TYR A 63 8.22 -20.08 -0.70
N ALA A 64 8.06 -19.75 -1.99
CA ALA A 64 9.04 -20.07 -3.00
C ALA A 64 10.39 -19.37 -2.76
N ALA A 65 10.37 -18.10 -2.34
CA ALA A 65 11.57 -17.34 -1.99
C ALA A 65 12.28 -17.92 -0.78
N ALA A 66 11.55 -18.34 0.25
CA ALA A 66 12.12 -18.98 1.43
C ALA A 66 12.78 -20.34 1.10
N LEU A 67 12.22 -21.10 0.15
CA LEU A 67 12.81 -22.35 -0.31
C LEU A 67 14.05 -22.13 -1.16
N ALA A 68 14.01 -21.16 -2.08
CA ALA A 68 15.10 -20.91 -3.02
C ALA A 68 16.27 -20.13 -2.41
N LEU A 69 15.97 -19.20 -1.49
CA LEU A 69 16.93 -18.26 -0.90
C LEU A 69 16.66 -18.10 0.61
N PRO A 70 16.89 -19.14 1.44
CA PRO A 70 16.54 -19.09 2.87
C PRO A 70 17.16 -17.90 3.61
N GLY A 71 18.43 -17.57 3.34
CA GLY A 71 19.13 -16.44 3.95
C GLY A 71 18.56 -15.05 3.61
N LEU A 72 17.68 -14.94 2.61
CA LEU A 72 16.99 -13.70 2.25
C LEU A 72 15.49 -13.74 2.56
N ALA A 73 14.98 -14.82 3.15
CA ALA A 73 13.55 -15.04 3.34
C ALA A 73 12.91 -13.96 4.22
N GLY A 74 13.60 -13.51 5.27
CA GLY A 74 13.15 -12.40 6.14
C GLY A 74 13.04 -11.08 5.38
N ALA A 75 14.08 -10.69 4.64
CA ALA A 75 14.05 -9.47 3.83
C ALA A 75 12.96 -9.53 2.75
N ALA A 76 12.81 -10.68 2.08
CA ALA A 76 11.74 -10.93 1.11
C ALA A 76 10.35 -10.79 1.75
N GLN A 77 10.18 -11.32 2.98
CA GLN A 77 8.92 -11.23 3.72
C GLN A 77 8.50 -9.77 3.92
N VAL A 78 9.44 -8.89 4.31
CA VAL A 78 9.17 -7.45 4.51
C VAL A 78 8.83 -6.76 3.19
N VAL A 79 9.58 -7.05 2.12
CA VAL A 79 9.31 -6.50 0.78
C VAL A 79 7.92 -6.91 0.29
N PHE A 80 7.61 -8.20 0.32
CA PHE A 80 6.34 -8.71 -0.13
C PHE A 80 5.18 -8.30 0.78
N ALA A 81 5.40 -8.15 2.09
CA ALA A 81 4.44 -7.56 3.01
C ALA A 81 4.06 -6.12 2.60
N TYR A 82 5.05 -5.30 2.26
CA TYR A 82 4.79 -3.94 1.77
C TYR A 82 4.02 -3.96 0.45
N LEU A 83 4.41 -4.81 -0.51
CA LEU A 83 3.69 -4.93 -1.77
C LEU A 83 2.24 -5.37 -1.54
N ALA A 84 2.03 -6.38 -0.70
CA ALA A 84 0.75 -6.90 -0.28
C ALA A 84 -0.12 -5.81 0.39
N ALA A 85 0.38 -5.15 1.44
CA ALA A 85 -0.33 -4.08 2.14
C ALA A 85 -0.65 -2.90 1.21
N ASN A 86 0.30 -2.52 0.34
CA ASN A 86 0.09 -1.43 -0.61
C ASN A 86 -0.98 -1.76 -1.67
N ARG A 87 -1.27 -3.03 -1.98
CA ARG A 87 -2.44 -3.39 -2.83
C ARG A 87 -3.77 -3.08 -2.16
N LEU A 88 -3.80 -3.03 -0.84
CA LEU A 88 -5.01 -2.83 -0.03
C LEU A 88 -5.27 -1.34 0.32
N THR A 89 -4.35 -0.42 -0.02
CA THR A 89 -4.47 1.02 0.24
C THR A 89 -5.41 1.78 -0.72
N GLY A 90 -6.29 1.08 -1.45
CA GLY A 90 -7.14 1.68 -2.48
C GLY A 90 -8.04 2.80 -1.95
N GLY A 91 -8.77 2.54 -0.86
CA GLY A 91 -9.61 3.54 -0.18
C GLY A 91 -8.80 4.73 0.34
N LEU A 92 -7.69 4.43 1.04
CA LEU A 92 -6.77 5.44 1.56
C LEU A 92 -6.26 6.39 0.46
N ARG A 93 -5.88 5.84 -0.71
CA ARG A 93 -5.46 6.63 -1.88
C ARG A 93 -6.59 7.49 -2.44
N SER A 94 -7.79 6.94 -2.57
CA SER A 94 -8.95 7.68 -3.08
C SER A 94 -9.27 8.90 -2.21
N VAL A 95 -9.28 8.73 -0.89
CA VAL A 95 -9.58 9.81 0.07
C VAL A 95 -8.42 10.80 0.20
N SER A 96 -7.17 10.33 0.17
CA SER A 96 -6.00 11.21 0.31
C SER A 96 -5.80 12.11 -0.91
N ARG A 97 -6.16 11.65 -2.12
CA ARG A 97 -5.97 12.40 -3.37
C ARG A 97 -7.10 13.37 -3.70
N SER A 98 -8.26 13.29 -3.03
CA SER A 98 -9.41 14.16 -3.32
C SER A 98 -9.84 14.99 -2.10
N PRO A 99 -9.42 16.26 -2.00
CA PRO A 99 -9.90 17.18 -0.98
C PRO A 99 -11.41 17.38 -1.04
N GLY A 100 -12.00 17.40 -2.24
CA GLY A 100 -13.45 17.49 -2.43
C GLY A 100 -14.20 16.31 -1.82
N LEU A 101 -13.69 15.09 -2.00
CA LEU A 101 -14.27 13.90 -1.37
C LEU A 101 -14.19 13.97 0.16
N ARG A 102 -13.04 14.40 0.72
CA ARG A 102 -12.93 14.57 2.18
C ARG A 102 -13.91 15.60 2.72
N ARG A 103 -14.07 16.73 2.03
CA ARG A 103 -15.06 17.75 2.39
C ARG A 103 -16.49 17.23 2.32
N ALA A 104 -16.82 16.42 1.31
CA ALA A 104 -18.15 15.83 1.16
C ALA A 104 -18.46 14.74 2.21
N LEU A 105 -17.45 13.99 2.66
CA LEU A 105 -17.60 12.99 3.71
C LEU A 105 -17.68 13.60 5.12
N GLY A 106 -17.14 14.80 5.30
CA GLY A 106 -17.07 15.48 6.60
C GLY A 106 -16.05 14.86 7.57
N GLY A 107 -15.90 15.48 8.74
CA GLY A 107 -14.92 15.07 9.75
C GLY A 107 -13.49 15.55 9.46
N SER A 108 -12.53 15.09 10.28
CA SER A 108 -11.12 15.48 10.13
C SER A 108 -10.38 14.60 9.13
N ASP A 109 -9.39 15.17 8.43
CA ASP A 109 -8.52 14.45 7.50
C ASP A 109 -7.85 13.22 8.15
N ASN A 110 -7.46 13.36 9.43
CA ASN A 110 -6.82 12.29 10.20
C ASN A 110 -7.79 11.15 10.50
N LEU A 111 -9.05 11.47 10.87
CA LEU A 111 -10.07 10.45 11.11
C LEU A 111 -10.35 9.64 9.84
N LEU A 112 -10.55 10.31 8.71
CA LEU A 112 -10.81 9.65 7.44
C LEU A 112 -9.64 8.73 7.04
N ARG A 113 -8.41 9.23 7.13
CA ARG A 113 -7.20 8.44 6.84
C ARG A 113 -7.03 7.26 7.80
N GLY A 114 -7.34 7.47 9.08
CA GLY A 114 -7.30 6.42 10.12
C GLY A 114 -8.28 5.29 9.82
N ILE A 115 -9.49 5.59 9.38
CA ILE A 115 -10.46 4.54 9.00
C ILE A 115 -9.96 3.74 7.80
N HIS A 116 -9.40 4.41 6.80
CA HIS A 116 -8.91 3.78 5.57
C HIS A 116 -7.56 3.07 5.72
N VAL A 117 -6.87 3.19 6.87
CA VAL A 117 -5.66 2.40 7.16
C VAL A 117 -5.98 1.03 7.75
N VAL A 118 -7.20 0.83 8.27
CA VAL A 118 -7.59 -0.42 8.93
C VAL A 118 -7.46 -1.62 8.00
N VAL A 119 -7.94 -1.49 6.75
CA VAL A 119 -7.89 -2.59 5.77
C VAL A 119 -6.45 -3.03 5.43
N PRO A 120 -5.52 -2.13 5.04
CA PRO A 120 -4.13 -2.53 4.82
C PRO A 120 -3.43 -2.98 6.10
N ALA A 121 -3.79 -2.45 7.28
CA ALA A 121 -3.23 -2.91 8.56
C ALA A 121 -3.63 -4.34 8.90
N VAL A 122 -4.92 -4.69 8.77
CA VAL A 122 -5.41 -6.06 8.93
C VAL A 122 -4.76 -6.98 7.90
N GLY A 123 -4.67 -6.56 6.64
CA GLY A 123 -4.00 -7.34 5.60
C GLY A 123 -2.51 -7.58 5.86
N ALA A 124 -1.81 -6.63 6.47
CA ALA A 124 -0.43 -6.82 6.93
C ALA A 124 -0.37 -7.79 8.13
N GLY A 125 -1.25 -7.65 9.12
CA GLY A 125 -1.31 -8.59 10.24
C GLY A 125 -1.53 -10.05 9.79
N VAL A 126 -2.50 -10.27 8.90
CA VAL A 126 -2.75 -11.60 8.32
C VAL A 126 -1.56 -12.07 7.48
N TRP A 127 -0.90 -11.19 6.73
CA TRP A 127 0.33 -11.53 6.00
C TRP A 127 1.39 -12.11 6.92
N TRP A 128 1.67 -11.44 8.05
CA TRP A 128 2.66 -11.93 9.01
C TRP A 128 2.27 -13.30 9.55
N LEU A 129 1.02 -13.47 10.01
CA LEU A 129 0.52 -14.75 10.53
C LEU A 129 0.69 -15.90 9.54
N LEU A 130 0.42 -15.66 8.25
CA LEU A 130 0.51 -16.70 7.22
C LEU A 130 1.93 -16.97 6.73
N THR A 131 2.88 -16.07 6.98
CA THR A 131 4.27 -16.21 6.50
C THR A 131 5.27 -16.46 7.63
N VAL A 132 4.82 -16.54 8.89
CA VAL A 132 5.66 -16.92 10.05
C VAL A 132 6.54 -18.15 9.76
N PRO A 133 6.04 -19.25 9.17
CA PRO A 133 6.87 -20.45 8.95
C PRO A 133 7.98 -20.28 7.91
N THR A 134 8.00 -19.16 7.19
CA THR A 134 8.95 -18.92 6.08
C THR A 134 10.22 -18.21 6.51
N VAL A 135 10.31 -17.81 7.78
CA VAL A 135 11.43 -17.02 8.31
C VAL A 135 11.87 -17.58 9.65
N ASP A 136 13.16 -17.44 9.96
CA ASP A 136 13.67 -17.86 11.25
C ASP A 136 13.12 -16.97 12.38
N PRO A 137 12.89 -17.54 13.57
CA PRO A 137 12.44 -16.79 14.72
C PRO A 137 13.55 -15.87 15.22
N GLY A 138 13.51 -14.61 14.80
CA GLY A 138 14.34 -13.53 15.36
C GLY A 138 13.83 -13.05 16.73
N PRO A 139 14.33 -11.89 17.21
CA PRO A 139 13.86 -11.30 18.47
C PRO A 139 12.34 -11.09 18.47
N ALA A 140 11.67 -11.42 19.58
CA ALA A 140 10.20 -11.39 19.67
C ALA A 140 9.56 -10.02 19.37
N TRP A 141 10.32 -8.93 19.54
CA TRP A 141 9.89 -7.57 19.26
C TRP A 141 10.02 -7.18 17.77
N LEU A 142 10.82 -7.89 16.98
CA LEU A 142 11.17 -7.50 15.62
C LEU A 142 9.98 -7.63 14.67
N ALA A 143 9.33 -8.80 14.66
CA ALA A 143 8.16 -9.06 13.81
C ALA A 143 7.03 -8.03 13.98
N PRO A 144 6.53 -7.71 15.19
CA PRO A 144 5.51 -6.67 15.35
C PRO A 144 6.01 -5.27 14.95
N THR A 145 7.29 -4.96 15.17
CA THR A 145 7.89 -3.67 14.76
C THR A 145 7.92 -3.54 13.23
N LEU A 146 8.32 -4.58 12.52
CA LEU A 146 8.33 -4.61 11.06
C LEU A 146 6.91 -4.57 10.48
N ALA A 147 5.95 -5.25 11.12
CA ALA A 147 4.55 -5.19 10.73
C ALA A 147 4.00 -3.76 10.81
N LEU A 148 4.21 -3.07 11.93
CA LEU A 148 3.85 -1.66 12.10
C LEU A 148 4.59 -0.76 11.11
N GLY A 149 5.88 -1.01 10.89
CA GLY A 149 6.71 -0.31 9.91
C GLY A 149 6.17 -0.43 8.49
N VAL A 150 5.76 -1.63 8.08
CA VAL A 150 5.18 -1.87 6.76
C VAL A 150 3.83 -1.17 6.59
N VAL A 151 2.99 -1.18 7.62
CA VAL A 151 1.73 -0.40 7.62
C VAL A 151 2.04 1.09 7.48
N ALA A 152 3.03 1.61 8.20
CA ALA A 152 3.47 3.00 8.07
C ALA A 152 4.04 3.31 6.67
N ALA A 153 4.81 2.41 6.08
CA ALA A 153 5.34 2.56 4.73
C ALA A 153 4.21 2.59 3.69
N ALA A 154 3.25 1.67 3.78
CA ALA A 154 2.06 1.62 2.93
C ALA A 154 1.18 2.86 3.12
N PHE A 155 1.03 3.35 4.36
CA PHE A 155 0.33 4.60 4.67
C PHE A 155 1.01 5.81 4.02
N ARG A 156 2.35 5.92 4.14
CA ARG A 156 3.13 7.00 3.50
C ARG A 156 3.01 6.97 1.99
N ALA A 157 3.05 5.79 1.38
CA ALA A 157 2.82 5.60 -0.05
C ALA A 157 1.39 5.97 -0.47
N GLY A 158 0.39 5.52 0.29
CA GLY A 158 -1.03 5.74 0.00
C GLY A 158 -1.49 7.19 0.19
N THR A 159 -0.83 7.93 1.08
CA THR A 159 -1.09 9.37 1.35
C THR A 159 -0.18 10.31 0.56
N ARG A 160 0.62 9.79 -0.37
CA ARG A 160 1.50 10.61 -1.21
C ARG A 160 0.65 11.62 -2.02
N PRO A 161 1.05 12.92 -2.05
CA PRO A 161 0.45 13.90 -2.94
C PRO A 161 0.54 13.49 -4.43
N PRO A 162 -0.29 14.07 -5.31
CA PRO A 162 -0.10 13.95 -6.76
C PRO A 162 1.33 14.33 -7.16
N ILE A 163 1.86 13.67 -8.19
CA ILE A 163 3.22 13.92 -8.64
C ILE A 163 3.29 15.28 -9.32
N ASP A 164 4.19 16.14 -8.84
CA ASP A 164 4.49 17.41 -9.49
C ASP A 164 5.71 17.26 -10.42
N TYR A 165 5.46 17.41 -11.72
CA TYR A 165 6.47 17.31 -12.77
C TYR A 165 7.21 18.62 -13.06
N GLY A 166 6.74 19.74 -12.49
CA GLY A 166 7.41 21.04 -12.60
C GLY A 166 8.40 21.34 -11.47
N GLY A 167 8.68 20.36 -10.61
CA GLY A 167 9.53 20.52 -9.44
C GLY A 167 11.02 20.77 -9.74
N ALA A 168 11.80 21.01 -8.69
CA ALA A 168 13.20 21.35 -8.78
C ALA A 168 14.03 20.26 -9.47
N THR A 169 14.92 20.71 -10.36
CA THR A 169 15.91 19.88 -11.03
C THR A 169 17.31 20.37 -10.67
N VAL A 170 18.23 19.44 -10.43
CA VAL A 170 19.62 19.75 -10.09
C VAL A 170 20.50 19.36 -11.26
N ASN A 171 21.36 20.29 -11.68
CA ASN A 171 22.36 20.03 -12.71
C ASN A 171 23.49 19.19 -12.11
N THR A 172 23.74 18.02 -12.69
CA THR A 172 24.84 17.13 -12.30
C THR A 172 25.70 16.80 -13.52
N PRO A 173 26.95 16.31 -13.33
CA PRO A 173 27.78 15.86 -14.45
C PRO A 173 27.14 14.78 -15.34
N PHE A 174 26.11 14.09 -14.84
CA PHE A 174 25.33 13.07 -15.57
C PHE A 174 24.03 13.61 -16.18
N GLY A 175 23.82 14.93 -16.15
CA GLY A 175 22.63 15.62 -16.66
C GLY A 175 21.72 16.17 -15.57
N MET A 176 20.54 16.65 -15.99
CA MET A 176 19.54 17.23 -15.10
C MET A 176 18.78 16.13 -14.34
N ILE A 177 18.91 16.11 -13.01
CA ILE A 177 18.25 15.14 -12.15
C ILE A 177 17.01 15.78 -11.50
N PRO A 178 15.80 15.22 -11.69
CA PRO A 178 14.56 15.76 -11.09
C PRO A 178 14.40 15.29 -9.65
N VAL A 179 15.06 16.00 -8.72
CA VAL A 179 15.17 15.61 -7.31
C VAL A 179 13.80 15.53 -6.62
N ASP A 180 12.88 16.43 -6.95
CA ASP A 180 11.52 16.40 -6.38
C ASP A 180 10.72 15.18 -6.84
N LEU A 181 10.88 14.74 -8.10
CA LEU A 181 10.24 13.51 -8.57
C LEU A 181 10.78 12.29 -7.84
N MET A 182 12.10 12.23 -7.62
CA MET A 182 12.73 11.14 -6.86
C MET A 182 12.27 11.14 -5.40
N ARG A 183 12.23 12.31 -4.75
CA ARG A 183 11.79 12.48 -3.35
C ARG A 183 10.32 12.13 -3.16
N GLN A 184 9.45 12.57 -4.06
CA GLN A 184 8.05 12.17 -4.03
C GLN A 184 7.93 10.67 -4.32
N GLY A 185 8.71 10.17 -5.29
CA GLY A 185 8.87 8.77 -5.69
C GLY A 185 9.09 7.82 -4.54
N SER A 186 10.02 8.21 -3.67
CA SER A 186 10.52 7.39 -2.56
C SER A 186 9.61 7.39 -1.33
N ARG A 187 8.51 8.15 -1.31
CA ARG A 187 7.58 8.20 -0.16
C ARG A 187 6.89 6.85 0.04
N GLY A 188 7.31 6.12 1.07
CA GLY A 188 6.90 4.73 1.32
C GLY A 188 8.08 3.76 1.08
N PRO A 189 8.55 3.60 -0.17
CA PRO A 189 9.71 2.74 -0.48
C PRO A 189 10.98 3.07 0.30
N ALA A 190 11.25 4.33 0.62
CA ALA A 190 12.40 4.69 1.45
C ALA A 190 12.29 4.10 2.87
N LEU A 191 11.08 4.08 3.46
CA LEU A 191 10.86 3.44 4.75
C LEU A 191 10.97 1.92 4.62
N LEU A 192 10.44 1.33 3.54
CA LEU A 192 10.64 -0.08 3.24
C LEU A 192 12.14 -0.46 3.21
N ALA A 193 12.97 0.33 2.55
CA ALA A 193 14.41 0.08 2.49
C ALA A 193 15.04 0.03 3.90
N VAL A 194 14.65 0.96 4.78
CA VAL A 194 15.09 0.94 6.19
C VAL A 194 14.63 -0.35 6.90
N LEU A 195 13.37 -0.76 6.72
CA LEU A 195 12.84 -1.99 7.34
C LEU A 195 13.55 -3.25 6.84
N VAL A 196 13.90 -3.28 5.54
CA VAL A 196 14.69 -4.38 4.95
C VAL A 196 16.07 -4.44 5.59
N LEU A 197 16.75 -3.29 5.75
CA LEU A 197 18.04 -3.25 6.43
C LEU A 197 17.92 -3.71 7.89
N VAL A 198 16.91 -3.24 8.62
CA VAL A 198 16.62 -3.67 9.99
C VAL A 198 16.45 -5.19 10.07
N GLN A 199 15.68 -5.80 9.16
CA GLN A 199 15.51 -7.24 9.10
C GLN A 199 16.80 -7.99 8.75
N LEU A 200 17.61 -7.46 7.82
CA LEU A 200 18.87 -8.09 7.42
C LEU A 200 19.92 -8.09 8.55
N PHE A 201 19.91 -7.09 9.42
CA PHE A 201 20.90 -6.97 10.49
C PHE A 201 20.44 -7.53 11.84
N LEU A 202 19.13 -7.58 12.10
CA LEU A 202 18.58 -7.92 13.42
C LEU A 202 17.67 -9.15 13.44
N GLY A 203 17.35 -9.72 12.29
CA GLY A 203 16.38 -10.82 12.16
C GLY A 203 16.96 -12.06 11.53
#